data_AF-A0A8I6XX47-F1
#
_entry.id   AF-A0A8I6XX47-F1
#
_cell.length_a   1.000
_cell.length_b   1.000
_cell.length_c   1.000
_cell.angle_alpha   90.00
_cell.angle_beta   90.00
_cell.angle_gamma   90.00
#
_symmetry.space_group_name_H-M   'P 1'
#
loop_
_entity.id
_entity.type
_entity.pdbx_description
1 polymer ?
#
loop_
_entity_poly.entity_id
_entity_poly.type
_entity_poly.pdbx_seq_one_letter_code
_entity_poly.pdbx_strand_id
1 'polypeptide(L)'
;MYLGTSDTLLPLMRSRFPELGLNRTHCKEMTWIQSVPYIYLGSAASVEDILNRTTATKSFNKATSDYVRQAIPREVWVKIFTWLAKPDVGLMIMDPYGGKISSVPESATPFRHRAGVLYNI
;
A
#
# COMPACT_ATOMS: atom_id res chain seq x y z
N MET A 1 -7.37 1.22 -0.53
CA MET A 1 -8.78 1.28 -0.98
C MET A 1 -9.60 0.30 -0.16
N TYR A 2 -10.82 0.66 0.23
CA TYR A 2 -11.78 -0.25 0.85
C TYR A 2 -12.96 -0.46 -0.10
N LEU A 3 -13.37 -1.70 -0.32
CA LEU A 3 -14.46 -2.05 -1.25
C LEU A 3 -15.81 -1.94 -0.54
N GLY A 4 -16.23 -0.70 -0.27
CA GLY A 4 -17.46 -0.38 0.43
C GLY A 4 -17.52 1.10 0.77
N THR A 5 -18.52 1.49 1.56
CA THR A 5 -18.70 2.89 1.99
C THR A 5 -17.91 3.22 3.24
N SER A 6 -17.65 4.51 3.45
CA SER A 6 -17.08 5.08 4.67
C SER A 6 -17.89 4.72 5.92
N ASP A 7 -19.21 4.55 5.80
CA ASP A 7 -20.09 4.14 6.90
C ASP A 7 -19.74 2.76 7.45
N THR A 8 -19.28 1.84 6.60
CA THR A 8 -18.85 0.50 7.02
C THR A 8 -17.35 0.43 7.33
N LEU A 9 -16.55 1.26 6.67
CA LEU A 9 -15.10 1.36 6.93
C LEU A 9 -14.80 1.92 8.33
N LEU A 10 -15.49 2.98 8.75
CA LEU A 10 -15.16 3.67 10.00
C LEU A 10 -15.32 2.78 11.24
N PRO A 11 -16.43 2.03 11.43
CA PRO A 11 -16.54 1.06 12.52
C PRO A 11 -15.48 -0.04 12.46
N LEU A 12 -15.18 -0.55 11.26
CA LEU A 12 -14.17 -1.59 11.07
C LEU A 12 -12.78 -1.11 11.52
N MET A 13 -12.39 0.10 11.09
CA MET A 13 -11.08 0.66 11.45
C MET A 13 -10.98 0.99 12.94
N ARG A 14 -12.05 1.50 13.55
CA ARG A 14 -12.10 1.67 15.02
C ARG A 14 -11.94 0.35 15.77
N SER A 15 -12.46 -0.75 15.23
CA SER A 15 -12.36 -2.06 15.87
C SER A 15 -11.01 -2.75 15.63
N ARG A 16 -10.41 -2.59 14.46
CA ARG A 16 -9.25 -3.39 14.02
C ARG A 16 -7.94 -2.64 13.99
N PHE A 17 -7.98 -1.32 13.85
CA PHE A 17 -6.79 -0.47 13.81
C PHE A 17 -7.08 0.95 14.33
N PRO A 18 -7.52 1.08 15.61
CA PRO A 18 -7.87 2.36 16.20
C PRO A 18 -6.70 3.35 16.27
N GLU A 19 -5.47 2.86 16.34
CA GLU A 19 -4.24 3.66 16.45
C GLU A 19 -4.01 4.57 15.24
N LEU A 20 -4.59 4.24 14.07
CA LEU A 20 -4.52 5.09 12.89
C LEU A 20 -5.34 6.39 13.04
N GLY A 21 -6.34 6.41 13.94
CA GLY A 21 -7.16 7.61 14.16
C GLY A 21 -8.03 8.01 12.96
N LEU A 22 -8.42 7.04 12.11
CA LEU A 22 -9.22 7.32 10.92
C LEU A 22 -10.58 7.95 11.30
N ASN A 23 -10.94 9.04 10.63
CA ASN A 23 -12.23 9.71 10.77
C ASN A 23 -12.86 9.94 9.38
N ARG A 24 -14.09 10.48 9.36
CA ARG A 24 -14.84 10.66 8.11
C ARG A 24 -14.20 11.68 7.16
N THR A 25 -13.52 12.72 7.66
CA THR A 25 -12.90 13.74 6.80
C THR A 25 -11.68 13.19 6.04
N HIS A 26 -11.13 12.06 6.47
CA HIS A 26 -10.08 11.33 5.76
C HIS A 26 -10.62 10.40 4.66
N CYS A 27 -11.94 10.18 4.59
CA CYS A 27 -12.55 9.30 3.60
C CYS A 27 -12.99 10.09 2.36
N LYS A 28 -12.66 9.56 1.17
CA LYS A 28 -13.20 10.04 -0.11
C LYS A 28 -13.83 8.87 -0.84
N GLU A 29 -15.16 8.83 -0.86
CA GLU A 29 -15.91 7.83 -1.62
C GLU A 29 -15.87 8.17 -3.10
N MET A 30 -15.66 7.15 -3.93
CA MET A 30 -15.59 7.27 -5.38
C MET A 30 -15.83 5.90 -6.02
N THR A 31 -16.12 5.88 -7.31
CA THR A 31 -16.21 4.62 -8.07
C THR A 31 -14.84 3.94 -8.14
N TRP A 32 -14.83 2.63 -8.43
CA TRP A 32 -13.58 1.88 -8.59
C TRP A 32 -12.65 2.51 -9.63
N ILE A 33 -13.18 2.92 -10.79
CA ILE A 33 -12.35 3.50 -11.86
C ILE A 33 -11.75 4.85 -11.48
N GLN A 34 -12.45 5.67 -10.68
CA GLN A 34 -11.91 6.93 -10.15
C GLN A 34 -10.78 6.70 -9.13
N SER A 35 -10.80 5.57 -8.41
CA SER A 35 -9.75 5.26 -7.43
C SER A 35 -8.39 4.98 -8.07
N VAL A 36 -8.37 4.53 -9.33
CA VAL A 36 -7.15 4.18 -10.05
C VAL A 36 -6.23 5.40 -10.23
N PRO A 37 -6.63 6.48 -10.93
CA PRO A 37 -5.80 7.68 -11.05
C PRO A 37 -5.61 8.38 -9.70
N TYR A 38 -6.59 8.32 -8.79
CA TYR A 38 -6.45 8.91 -7.46
C TYR A 38 -5.24 8.36 -6.67
N ILE A 39 -5.05 7.04 -6.69
CA ILE A 39 -3.94 6.38 -5.96
C ILE A 39 -2.59 6.63 -6.63
N TYR A 40 -2.52 6.57 -7.96
CA TYR A 40 -1.25 6.59 -8.69
C TYR A 40 -0.81 7.97 -9.19
N LEU A 41 -1.75 8.83 -9.55
CA LEU A 41 -1.51 10.15 -10.15
C LEU A 41 -1.84 11.29 -9.19
N GLY A 42 -2.63 11.02 -8.15
CA GLY A 42 -2.96 11.96 -7.08
C GLY A 42 -4.38 12.48 -7.12
N SER A 43 -4.74 13.28 -6.13
CA SER A 43 -6.14 13.64 -5.82
C SER A 43 -6.84 14.52 -6.86
N ALA A 44 -6.06 15.18 -7.72
CA ALA A 44 -6.53 16.06 -8.80
C ALA A 44 -6.69 15.32 -10.15
N ALA A 45 -6.26 14.06 -10.25
CA ALA A 45 -6.29 13.33 -11.50
C ALA A 45 -7.70 12.87 -11.88
N SER A 46 -7.96 12.87 -13.18
CA SER A 46 -9.18 12.39 -13.84
C SER A 46 -9.02 10.96 -14.34
N VAL A 47 -10.11 10.34 -14.77
CA VAL A 47 -10.07 8.98 -15.35
C VAL A 47 -9.32 9.01 -16.69
N GLU A 48 -9.46 10.07 -17.45
CA GLU A 48 -8.86 10.25 -18.77
C GLU A 48 -7.33 10.32 -18.71
N ASP A 49 -6.77 10.78 -17.58
CA ASP A 49 -5.31 10.86 -17.38
C ASP A 49 -4.61 9.50 -17.48
N ILE A 50 -5.32 8.40 -17.24
CA ILE A 50 -4.76 7.03 -17.39
C ILE A 50 -4.48 6.66 -18.85
N LEU A 51 -5.00 7.43 -19.81
CA LEU A 51 -4.73 7.24 -21.25
C LEU A 51 -3.38 7.86 -21.65
N ASN A 52 -2.81 8.74 -20.84
CA ASN A 52 -1.52 9.36 -21.13
C ASN A 52 -0.39 8.33 -20.97
N ARG A 53 0.31 8.05 -22.07
CA ARG A 53 1.44 7.09 -22.11
C ARG A 53 2.80 7.75 -21.95
N THR A 54 2.84 9.05 -21.65
CA THR A 54 4.09 9.78 -21.45
C THR A 54 4.62 9.49 -20.06
N THR A 55 5.76 8.81 -19.98
CA THR A 55 6.44 8.54 -18.72
C THR A 55 7.37 9.69 -18.37
N ALA A 56 7.11 10.36 -17.25
CA ALA A 56 7.98 11.40 -16.71
C ALA A 56 9.17 10.79 -15.94
N THR A 57 9.93 9.87 -16.55
CA THR A 57 11.09 9.25 -15.89
C THR A 57 12.37 9.95 -16.31
N LYS A 58 12.69 11.07 -15.63
CA LYS A 58 13.98 11.75 -15.76
C LYS A 58 14.96 11.43 -14.62
N SER A 59 14.55 10.65 -13.62
CA SER A 59 15.37 10.31 -12.46
C SER A 59 15.89 8.88 -12.54
N PHE A 60 17.19 8.70 -12.28
CA PHE A 60 17.79 7.38 -12.08
C PHE A 60 17.26 6.79 -10.77
N ASN A 61 16.83 5.53 -10.80
CA ASN A 61 16.32 4.84 -9.61
C ASN A 61 16.96 3.45 -9.46
N LYS A 62 17.14 3.03 -8.21
CA LYS A 62 17.45 1.65 -7.84
C LYS A 62 16.36 1.18 -6.89
N ALA A 63 15.69 0.08 -7.25
CA ALA A 63 14.69 -0.56 -6.42
C ALA A 63 15.17 -1.96 -5.99
N THR A 64 14.74 -2.36 -4.80
CA THR A 64 14.88 -3.69 -4.22
C THR A 64 13.58 -4.01 -3.48
N SER A 65 13.29 -5.28 -3.27
CA SER A 65 12.10 -5.71 -2.52
C SER A 65 12.42 -6.88 -1.59
N ASP A 66 11.59 -7.07 -0.57
CA ASP A 66 11.67 -8.20 0.36
C ASP A 66 10.28 -8.63 0.86
N TYR A 67 10.17 -9.81 1.47
CA TYR A 67 8.93 -10.38 1.99
C TYR A 67 9.02 -10.65 3.47
N VAL A 68 8.24 -9.90 4.24
CA VAL A 68 8.24 -10.01 5.70
C VAL A 68 7.30 -11.13 6.13
N ARG A 69 7.84 -12.14 6.81
CA ARG A 69 7.07 -13.29 7.35
C ARG A 69 6.87 -13.24 8.86
N GLN A 70 7.66 -12.43 9.56
CA GLN A 70 7.54 -12.17 10.99
C GLN A 70 7.61 -10.66 11.23
N ALA A 71 6.82 -10.15 12.17
CA ALA A 71 6.78 -8.71 12.42
C ALA A 71 8.17 -8.17 12.77
N ILE A 72 8.62 -7.14 12.04
CA ILE A 72 9.86 -6.45 12.33
C ILE A 72 9.74 -5.78 13.72
N PRO A 73 10.67 -6.04 14.66
CA PRO A 73 10.63 -5.45 16.00
C PRO A 73 10.69 -3.92 16.00
N ARG A 74 10.12 -3.30 17.04
CA ARG A 74 10.02 -1.84 17.17
C ARG A 74 11.39 -1.15 17.09
N GLU A 75 12.38 -1.70 17.75
CA GLU A 75 13.76 -1.19 17.77
C GLU A 75 14.43 -1.19 16.39
N VAL A 76 14.02 -2.09 15.50
CA VAL A 76 14.46 -2.10 14.11
C VAL A 76 13.73 -1.02 13.30
N TRP A 77 12.43 -0.85 13.51
CA TRP A 77 11.67 0.26 12.91
C TRP A 77 12.25 1.63 13.24
N VAL A 78 12.66 1.87 14.49
CA VAL A 78 13.33 3.12 14.88
C VAL A 78 14.56 3.39 14.01
N LYS A 79 15.37 2.36 13.72
CA LYS A 79 16.56 2.49 12.86
C LYS A 79 16.17 2.74 11.40
N ILE A 80 15.17 2.01 10.89
CA ILE A 80 14.66 2.20 9.52
C ILE A 80 14.16 3.64 9.33
N PHE A 81 13.32 4.14 10.22
CA PHE A 81 12.82 5.52 10.15
C PHE A 81 13.93 6.56 10.27
N THR A 82 14.91 6.33 11.15
CA THR A 82 16.08 7.21 11.28
C THR A 82 16.91 7.25 9.99
N TRP A 83 17.02 6.12 9.29
CA TRP A 83 17.71 6.07 8.00
C TRP A 83 16.91 6.76 6.90
N LEU A 84 15.60 6.53 6.81
CA LEU A 84 14.69 7.16 5.84
C LEU A 84 14.52 8.67 6.06
N ALA A 85 14.83 9.20 7.24
CA ALA A 85 14.78 10.63 7.54
C ALA A 85 16.01 11.42 7.05
N LYS A 86 17.03 10.76 6.49
CA LYS A 86 18.21 11.43 5.94
C LYS A 86 17.85 12.21 4.66
N PRO A 87 18.69 13.17 4.22
CA PRO A 87 18.54 13.75 2.88
C PRO A 87 18.79 12.71 1.78
N ASP A 88 18.11 12.88 0.64
CA ASP A 88 18.31 12.11 -0.60
C ASP A 88 18.15 10.58 -0.47
N VAL A 89 17.47 10.11 0.58
CA VAL A 89 17.03 8.71 0.67
C VAL A 89 15.73 8.50 -0.10
N GLY A 90 15.60 7.30 -0.66
CA GLY A 90 14.43 6.91 -1.44
C GLY A 90 13.18 6.67 -0.60
N LEU A 91 12.21 6.00 -1.21
CA LEU A 91 10.94 5.64 -0.57
C LEU A 91 10.92 4.15 -0.22
N MET A 92 10.17 3.79 0.83
CA MET A 92 9.79 2.42 1.16
C MET A 92 8.28 2.30 1.04
N ILE A 93 7.79 1.34 0.26
CA ILE A 93 6.36 1.00 0.14
C ILE A 93 6.13 -0.31 0.87
N MET A 94 5.03 -0.41 1.61
CA MET A 94 4.67 -1.63 2.33
C MET A 94 3.29 -2.08 1.87
N ASP A 95 3.23 -3.22 1.17
CA ASP A 95 1.98 -3.74 0.64
C ASP A 95 1.50 -4.94 1.48
N PRO A 96 0.32 -4.85 2.13
CA PRO A 96 -0.17 -5.92 3.00
C PRO A 96 -0.53 -7.18 2.21
N TYR A 97 -0.10 -8.33 2.72
CA TYR A 97 -0.48 -9.66 2.26
C TYR A 97 -1.60 -10.23 3.15
N GLY A 98 -2.11 -11.41 2.81
CA GLY A 98 -3.26 -12.00 3.47
C GLY A 98 -4.48 -12.14 2.55
N GLY A 99 -5.65 -12.36 3.15
CA GLY A 99 -6.90 -12.48 2.41
C GLY A 99 -6.81 -13.51 1.28
N LYS A 100 -7.19 -13.11 0.06
CA LYS A 100 -7.25 -14.03 -1.08
C LYS A 100 -5.88 -14.58 -1.47
N ILE A 101 -4.79 -13.81 -1.37
CA ILE A 101 -3.47 -14.27 -1.82
C ILE A 101 -2.94 -15.43 -0.97
N SER A 102 -3.26 -15.44 0.33
CA SER A 102 -2.86 -16.52 1.25
C SER A 102 -3.68 -17.79 1.08
N SER A 103 -4.84 -17.74 0.43
CA SER A 103 -5.66 -18.92 0.14
C SER A 103 -5.18 -19.72 -1.09
N VAL A 104 -4.28 -19.15 -1.90
CA VAL A 104 -3.77 -19.77 -3.11
C VAL A 104 -2.52 -20.60 -2.77
N PRO A 105 -2.43 -21.89 -3.17
CA PRO A 105 -1.23 -22.69 -2.96
C PRO A 105 0.02 -22.06 -3.60
N GLU A 106 1.18 -22.17 -2.94
CA GLU A 106 2.45 -21.61 -3.45
C GLU A 106 2.85 -22.18 -4.81
N SER A 107 2.46 -23.42 -5.12
CA SER A 107 2.74 -24.09 -6.38
C SER A 107 1.75 -23.78 -7.50
N ALA A 108 0.67 -23.04 -7.22
CA ALA A 108 -0.38 -22.78 -8.22
C ALA A 108 0.11 -21.92 -9.40
N THR A 109 1.11 -21.06 -9.18
CA THR A 109 1.77 -20.27 -10.22
C THR A 109 3.25 -20.08 -9.88
N PRO A 110 4.10 -19.59 -10.82
CA PRO A 110 5.50 -19.24 -10.50
C PRO A 110 5.66 -18.19 -9.40
N PHE A 111 4.62 -17.41 -9.09
CA PHE A 111 4.62 -16.46 -7.99
C PHE A 111 4.31 -17.19 -6.66
N ARG A 112 5.36 -17.44 -5.88
CA ARG A 112 5.31 -18.32 -4.69
C ARG A 112 5.02 -17.62 -3.36
N HIS A 113 5.04 -16.29 -3.32
CA HIS A 113 4.84 -15.55 -2.07
C HIS A 113 3.35 -15.52 -1.69
N ARG A 114 2.89 -16.51 -0.92
CA ARG A 114 1.47 -16.71 -0.56
C ARG A 114 1.27 -16.68 0.96
N ALA A 115 0.77 -17.78 1.53
CA ALA A 115 0.52 -17.92 2.95
C ALA A 115 1.80 -17.70 3.80
N GLY A 116 1.62 -17.08 4.96
CA GLY A 116 2.73 -16.77 5.89
C GLY A 116 3.54 -15.53 5.52
N VAL A 117 3.24 -14.84 4.41
CA VAL A 117 3.76 -13.49 4.14
C VAL A 117 2.82 -12.47 4.78
N LEU A 118 3.38 -11.53 5.56
CA LEU A 118 2.64 -10.46 6.21
C LEU A 118 2.49 -9.24 5.30
N TYR A 119 3.59 -8.84 4.66
CA TYR A 119 3.63 -7.75 3.67
C TYR A 119 4.89 -7.84 2.82
N ASN A 120 4.84 -7.23 1.64
CA ASN A 120 6.02 -6.94 0.83
C ASN A 120 6.55 -5.55 1.21
N ILE A 121 7.87 -5.39 1.15
CA ILE A 121 8.58 -4.10 1.21
C ILE A 121 9.45 -3.91 -0.03
#